data_AF-A0A9X7WLB1-F1
#
_entry.id   AF-A0A9X7WLB1-F1
#
_cell.length_a   1.000
_cell.length_b   1.000
_cell.length_c   1.000
_cell.angle_alpha   90.00
_cell.angle_beta   90.00
_cell.angle_gamma   90.00
#
_symmetry.space_group_name_H-M   'P 1'
#
loop_
_entity.id
_entity.type
_entity.pdbx_description
1 polymer ?
#
loop_
_entity_poly.entity_id
_entity_poly.type
_entity_poly.pdbx_seq_one_letter_code
_entity_poly.pdbx_strand_id
1 'polypeptide(L)'
;MTVSTTGTAMGRIAKALSAGVAVMGLLFGAAGMAQADEQSYMDYLFAHGFTYHRGADAAPVTIEWGHWVCDKIHRAGNPRDGLILLDNLPLTDVMIEGAQHELCPDTLGGSDPAPVSEPS
;
A
#
# COMPACT_ATOMS: atom_id res chain seq x y z
N MET A 1 -17.50 -16.98 60.54
CA MET A 1 -17.72 -17.14 59.10
C MET A 1 -18.66 -18.32 58.90
N THR A 2 -19.92 -18.08 58.52
CA THR A 2 -20.81 -19.11 57.94
C THR A 2 -21.94 -18.37 57.24
N VAL A 3 -21.83 -18.22 55.93
CA VAL A 3 -22.94 -17.89 55.04
C VAL A 3 -23.26 -19.17 54.27
N SER A 4 -24.48 -19.67 54.47
CA SER A 4 -25.11 -20.68 53.64
C SER A 4 -25.89 -19.98 52.53
N THR A 5 -25.61 -20.32 51.27
CA THR A 5 -26.51 -20.04 50.14
C THR A 5 -26.40 -21.19 49.12
N THR A 6 -27.45 -22.04 49.14
CA THR A 6 -28.34 -22.38 48.02
C THR A 6 -27.78 -22.50 46.60
N GLY A 7 -28.09 -23.60 45.91
CA GLY A 7 -28.22 -23.59 44.45
C GLY A 7 -27.92 -24.91 43.74
N THR A 8 -28.94 -25.76 43.60
CA THR A 8 -28.97 -26.95 42.74
C THR A 8 -29.09 -26.54 41.26
N ALA A 9 -28.21 -27.05 40.39
CA ALA A 9 -28.50 -27.50 39.03
C ALA A 9 -27.18 -27.90 38.35
N MET A 10 -26.85 -29.19 38.30
CA MET A 10 -27.16 -30.06 37.16
C MET A 10 -26.32 -29.76 35.91
N GLY A 11 -25.21 -30.49 35.79
CA GLY A 11 -24.76 -31.13 34.56
C GLY A 11 -24.46 -30.24 33.36
N ARG A 12 -23.15 -30.03 33.10
CA ARG A 12 -22.38 -30.78 32.09
C ARG A 12 -20.96 -30.22 32.05
N ILE A 13 -20.03 -31.01 32.59
CA ILE A 13 -18.60 -30.80 32.39
C ILE A 13 -18.32 -31.20 30.94
N ALA A 14 -18.44 -30.25 30.02
CA ALA A 14 -17.91 -30.39 28.67
C ALA A 14 -16.67 -29.50 28.56
N LYS A 15 -15.54 -30.14 28.82
CA LYS A 15 -14.19 -29.68 28.49
C LYS A 15 -14.19 -29.16 27.04
N ALA A 16 -13.99 -27.87 26.85
CA ALA A 16 -13.60 -27.29 25.56
C ALA A 16 -12.62 -26.14 25.82
N LEU A 17 -11.40 -26.51 26.22
CA LEU A 17 -10.22 -25.67 26.06
C LEU A 17 -9.74 -25.85 24.62
N SER A 18 -9.95 -24.85 23.77
CA SER A 18 -9.14 -24.68 22.56
C SER A 18 -9.31 -23.26 22.01
N ALA A 19 -8.33 -22.43 22.36
CA ALA A 19 -7.63 -21.45 21.53
C ALA A 19 -8.39 -20.76 20.37
N GLY A 20 -8.34 -19.42 20.36
CA GLY A 20 -8.53 -18.65 19.13
C GLY A 20 -9.00 -17.21 19.32
N VAL A 21 -8.23 -16.38 20.02
CA VAL A 21 -8.36 -14.92 19.89
C VAL A 21 -7.79 -14.56 18.52
N ALA A 22 -8.61 -14.34 17.49
CA ALA A 22 -8.14 -13.80 16.22
C ALA A 22 -9.27 -13.28 15.30
N VAL A 23 -10.12 -12.36 15.75
CA VAL A 23 -10.90 -11.52 14.82
C VAL A 23 -10.95 -10.09 15.35
N MET A 24 -9.78 -9.47 15.43
CA MET A 24 -9.61 -8.02 15.66
C MET A 24 -8.38 -7.62 14.84
N GLY A 25 -8.58 -7.36 13.55
CA GLY A 25 -7.46 -6.98 12.67
C GLY A 25 -7.88 -6.60 11.24
N LEU A 26 -9.03 -7.09 10.76
CA LEU A 26 -9.48 -6.89 9.38
C LEU A 26 -10.08 -5.50 9.09
N LEU A 27 -10.14 -4.58 10.06
CA LEU A 27 -10.74 -3.24 9.87
C LEU A 27 -9.73 -2.12 9.57
N PHE A 28 -8.43 -2.40 9.54
CA PHE A 28 -7.38 -1.42 9.19
C PHE A 28 -6.85 -1.58 7.75
N GLY A 29 -7.57 -2.30 6.88
CA GLY A 29 -7.01 -2.88 5.65
C GLY A 29 -6.83 -1.96 4.43
N ALA A 30 -7.32 -0.71 4.42
CA ALA A 30 -7.20 0.15 3.24
C ALA A 30 -6.40 1.44 3.46
N ALA A 31 -6.51 2.06 4.65
CA ALA A 31 -5.78 3.30 4.95
C ALA A 31 -4.29 3.06 5.26
N GLY A 32 -3.95 1.88 5.77
CA GLY A 32 -2.55 1.53 6.10
C GLY A 32 -1.70 1.17 4.89
N MET A 33 -2.31 0.68 3.81
CA MET A 33 -1.57 0.24 2.62
C MET A 33 -1.06 1.44 1.83
N ALA A 34 -1.88 2.48 1.62
CA ALA A 34 -1.45 3.69 0.91
C ALA A 34 -0.27 4.39 1.61
N GLN A 35 -0.30 4.49 2.96
CA GLN A 35 0.80 5.10 3.70
C GLN A 35 2.08 4.25 3.71
N ALA A 36 1.96 2.91 3.70
CA ALA A 36 3.13 2.03 3.64
C ALA A 36 3.82 2.14 2.28
N ASP A 37 3.05 2.22 1.21
CA ASP A 37 3.53 2.40 -0.16
C ASP A 37 4.24 3.75 -0.35
N GLU A 38 3.66 4.83 0.18
CA GLU A 38 4.27 6.16 0.15
C GLU A 38 5.59 6.20 0.91
N GLN A 39 5.68 5.49 2.04
CA GLN A 39 6.92 5.38 2.78
C GLN A 39 7.95 4.53 2.04
N SER A 40 7.55 3.39 1.45
CA SER A 40 8.42 2.54 0.63
C SER A 40 8.94 3.27 -0.60
N TYR A 41 8.08 4.06 -1.25
CA TYR A 41 8.44 4.98 -2.32
C TYR A 41 9.51 5.97 -1.88
N MET A 42 9.32 6.69 -0.78
CA MET A 42 10.32 7.63 -0.28
C MET A 42 11.65 6.94 0.08
N ASP A 43 11.59 5.75 0.69
CA ASP A 43 12.78 4.95 1.01
C ASP A 43 13.52 4.50 -0.26
N TYR A 44 12.78 4.07 -1.30
CA TYR A 44 13.33 3.74 -2.62
C TYR A 44 14.06 4.93 -3.22
N LEU A 45 13.43 6.12 -3.21
CA LEU A 45 14.02 7.33 -3.77
C LEU A 45 15.36 7.65 -3.11
N PHE A 46 15.39 7.70 -1.77
CA PHE A 46 16.62 8.03 -1.05
C PHE A 46 17.70 6.96 -1.22
N ALA A 47 17.33 5.68 -1.28
CA ALA A 47 18.27 4.58 -1.56
C ALA A 47 18.90 4.69 -2.96
N HIS A 48 18.19 5.30 -3.93
CA HIS A 48 18.63 5.48 -5.31
C HIS A 48 19.19 6.88 -5.60
N GLY A 49 19.54 7.64 -4.57
CA GLY A 49 20.27 8.91 -4.71
C GLY A 49 19.38 10.12 -4.99
N PHE A 50 18.06 10.01 -4.80
CA PHE A 50 17.19 11.17 -4.81
C PHE A 50 17.59 12.17 -3.71
N THR A 51 17.60 13.45 -4.09
CA THR A 51 17.73 14.57 -3.15
C THR A 51 16.64 15.57 -3.47
N TYR A 52 16.01 16.13 -2.45
CA TYR A 52 15.03 17.19 -2.63
C TYR A 52 15.60 18.33 -3.48
N HIS A 53 14.78 18.83 -4.40
CA HIS A 53 15.15 19.90 -5.32
C HIS A 53 13.93 20.78 -5.60
N ARG A 54 14.13 21.85 -6.36
CA ARG A 54 13.03 22.75 -6.73
C ARG A 54 11.90 21.95 -7.41
N GLY A 55 10.68 22.06 -6.87
CA GLY A 55 9.48 21.38 -7.37
C GLY A 55 9.26 19.95 -6.85
N ALA A 56 10.20 19.43 -6.06
CA ALA A 56 10.03 18.25 -5.20
C ALA A 56 10.88 18.50 -3.94
N ASP A 57 10.48 19.49 -3.13
CA ASP A 57 11.25 20.03 -2.01
C ASP A 57 10.80 19.51 -0.64
N ALA A 58 9.73 18.72 -0.62
CA ALA A 58 9.21 18.07 0.57
C ALA A 58 8.60 16.70 0.23
N ALA A 59 8.52 15.81 1.21
CA ALA A 59 7.96 14.46 1.04
C ALA A 59 6.54 14.49 0.44
N PRO A 60 5.58 15.32 0.92
CA PRO A 60 4.22 15.32 0.37
C PRO A 60 4.18 15.69 -1.12
N VAL A 61 4.99 16.66 -1.54
CA VAL A 61 5.09 17.08 -2.95
C VAL A 61 5.70 15.96 -3.80
N THR A 62 6.71 15.27 -3.26
CA THR A 62 7.39 14.17 -3.95
C THR A 62 6.48 12.95 -4.11
N ILE A 63 5.66 12.66 -3.10
CA ILE A 63 4.61 11.64 -3.13
C ILE A 63 3.53 12.00 -4.15
N GLU A 64 3.08 13.25 -4.19
CA GLU A 64 2.11 13.72 -5.20
C GLU A 64 2.62 13.50 -6.63
N TRP A 65 3.91 13.74 -6.89
CA TRP A 65 4.52 13.40 -8.17
C TRP A 65 4.49 11.90 -8.48
N GLY A 66 4.73 11.05 -7.48
CA GLY A 66 4.66 9.60 -7.65
C GLY A 66 3.25 9.13 -8.05
N HIS A 67 2.22 9.61 -7.36
CA HIS A 67 0.82 9.33 -7.72
C HIS A 67 0.44 9.89 -9.09
N TRP A 68 0.92 11.09 -9.43
CA TRP A 68 0.71 11.69 -10.75
C TRP A 68 1.36 10.86 -11.87
N VAL A 69 2.56 10.30 -11.66
CA VAL A 69 3.21 9.39 -12.60
C VAL A 69 2.32 8.18 -12.88
N CYS A 70 1.82 7.52 -11.84
CA CYS A 70 0.95 6.37 -11.98
C CYS A 70 -0.31 6.69 -12.80
N ASP A 71 -1.00 7.78 -12.43
CA ASP A 71 -2.20 8.26 -13.12
C ASP A 71 -1.95 8.61 -14.60
N LYS A 72 -0.74 9.08 -14.93
CA LYS A 72 -0.33 9.35 -16.32
C LYS A 72 0.00 8.11 -17.10
N ILE A 73 0.66 7.13 -16.50
CA ILE A 73 0.91 5.85 -17.16
C ILE A 73 -0.43 5.15 -17.43
N HIS A 74 -1.35 5.11 -16.47
CA HIS A 74 -2.66 4.47 -16.64
C HIS A 74 -3.51 5.13 -17.74
N ARG A 75 -3.45 6.45 -17.88
CA ARG A 75 -4.30 7.16 -18.86
C ARG A 75 -3.65 7.35 -20.24
N ALA A 76 -2.34 7.56 -20.29
CA ALA A 76 -1.63 7.95 -21.51
C ALA A 76 -0.49 7.01 -21.91
N GLY A 77 -0.15 6.01 -21.08
CA GLY A 77 0.98 5.12 -21.31
C GLY A 77 2.36 5.78 -21.23
N ASN A 78 2.41 7.06 -20.81
CA ASN A 78 3.65 7.83 -20.74
C ASN A 78 3.69 8.63 -19.43
N PRO A 79 4.70 8.39 -18.56
CA PRO A 79 4.80 9.05 -17.26
C PRO A 79 5.11 10.55 -17.36
N ARG A 80 5.57 11.07 -18.50
CA ARG A 80 5.87 12.51 -18.69
C ARG A 80 4.79 13.24 -19.49
N ASP A 81 3.66 12.60 -19.77
CA ASP A 81 2.60 13.19 -20.58
C ASP A 81 2.00 14.46 -19.94
N GLY A 82 1.93 15.54 -20.73
CA GLY A 82 1.46 16.85 -20.29
C GLY A 82 2.50 17.70 -19.55
N LEU A 83 3.74 17.22 -19.42
CA LEU A 83 4.86 18.03 -18.94
C LEU A 83 5.52 18.75 -20.13
N ILE A 84 5.66 20.06 -20.00
CA ILE A 84 6.45 20.83 -20.96
C ILE A 84 7.93 20.59 -20.62
N LEU A 85 8.71 20.07 -21.57
CA LEU A 85 10.17 19.91 -21.47
C LEU A 85 10.85 21.30 -21.41
N LEU A 86 10.69 22.01 -20.30
CA LEU A 86 11.65 23.03 -19.91
C LEU A 86 12.78 22.34 -19.15
N ASP A 87 13.99 22.87 -19.29
CA ASP A 87 15.25 22.37 -18.70
C ASP A 87 15.25 22.18 -17.15
N ASN A 88 14.13 22.43 -16.47
CA ASN A 88 13.96 22.32 -15.02
C ASN A 88 12.74 21.46 -14.65
N LEU A 89 12.55 20.33 -15.33
CA LEU A 89 11.44 19.45 -14.99
C LEU A 89 11.67 18.85 -13.58
N PRO A 90 10.73 19.04 -12.64
CA PRO A 90 10.87 18.50 -11.28
C PRO A 90 10.69 16.97 -11.23
N LEU A 91 10.35 16.34 -12.35
CA LEU A 91 10.20 14.88 -12.41
C LEU A 91 11.47 14.22 -12.93
N THR A 92 12.19 13.56 -12.02
CA THR A 92 13.41 12.79 -12.31
C THR A 92 13.08 11.35 -12.69
N ASP A 93 14.02 10.65 -13.33
CA ASP A 93 13.82 9.23 -13.69
C ASP A 93 13.69 8.34 -12.44
N VAL A 94 14.46 8.63 -11.37
CA VAL A 94 14.36 7.90 -10.09
C VAL A 94 12.96 8.01 -9.49
N MET A 95 12.30 9.17 -9.62
CA MET A 95 10.90 9.34 -9.19
C MET A 95 9.93 8.50 -10.02
N ILE A 96 10.17 8.37 -11.32
CA ILE A 96 9.34 7.54 -12.20
C ILE A 96 9.54 6.06 -11.85
N GLU A 97 10.79 5.59 -11.78
CA GLU A 97 11.12 4.20 -11.44
C GLU A 97 10.59 3.81 -10.07
N GLY A 98 10.79 4.66 -9.06
CA GLY A 98 10.27 4.42 -7.71
C GLY A 98 8.73 4.38 -7.67
N ALA A 99 8.05 5.27 -8.41
CA ALA A 99 6.60 5.24 -8.47
C ALA A 99 6.09 3.95 -9.13
N GLN A 100 6.73 3.50 -10.22
CA GLN A 100 6.35 2.26 -10.87
C GLN A 100 6.64 1.03 -10.01
N HIS A 101 7.73 1.01 -9.24
CA HIS A 101 8.08 -0.13 -8.39
C HIS A 101 7.24 -0.21 -7.11
N GLU A 102 7.04 0.92 -6.46
CA GLU A 102 6.43 0.97 -5.13
C GLU A 102 4.94 1.31 -5.24
N LEU A 103 4.55 2.35 -5.99
CA LEU A 103 3.16 2.87 -6.01
C LEU A 103 2.22 2.23 -7.03
N CYS A 104 2.73 1.86 -8.21
CA CYS A 104 1.94 1.27 -9.29
C CYS A 104 2.70 0.18 -10.07
N PRO A 105 3.02 -0.96 -9.43
CA PRO A 105 3.74 -2.08 -10.05
C PRO A 105 3.02 -2.72 -11.24
N ASP A 106 1.70 -2.56 -11.35
CA ASP A 106 0.93 -2.99 -12.51
C ASP A 106 1.36 -2.27 -13.81
N THR A 107 1.97 -1.09 -13.69
CA THR A 107 2.48 -0.33 -14.84
C THR A 107 3.79 -0.89 -15.42
N LEU A 108 4.52 -1.72 -14.68
CA LEU A 108 5.73 -2.40 -15.14
C LEU A 108 5.40 -3.60 -16.05
N GLY A 109 4.13 -4.03 -16.06
CA GLY A 109 3.69 -5.30 -16.61
C GLY A 109 2.51 -5.20 -17.58
N GLY A 110 2.66 -4.46 -18.68
CA GLY A 110 1.83 -4.67 -19.89
C GLY A 110 1.99 -6.07 -20.53
N SER A 111 2.44 -7.08 -19.78
CA SER A 111 2.80 -8.41 -20.27
C SER A 111 2.57 -9.51 -19.22
N ASP A 112 1.42 -9.52 -18.56
CA ASP A 112 0.79 -10.80 -18.23
C ASP A 112 -0.58 -10.83 -18.91
N PRO A 113 -0.82 -11.74 -19.89
CA PRO A 113 -2.18 -11.99 -20.34
C PRO A 113 -2.97 -12.42 -19.11
N ALA A 114 -4.15 -11.83 -18.93
CA ALA A 114 -5.09 -12.23 -17.89
C ALA A 114 -5.06 -13.76 -17.71
N PRO A 115 -5.04 -14.29 -16.48
CA PRO A 115 -5.09 -15.72 -16.27
C PRO A 115 -6.27 -16.24 -17.08
N VAL A 116 -5.98 -17.05 -18.10
CA VAL A 116 -7.01 -17.73 -18.87
C VAL A 116 -7.83 -18.50 -17.85
N SER A 117 -9.04 -18.03 -17.61
CA SER A 117 -10.05 -18.77 -16.87
C SER A 117 -10.36 -20.03 -17.67
N GLU A 118 -9.57 -21.09 -17.50
CA GLU A 118 -10.06 -22.46 -17.64
C GLU A 118 -10.97 -22.71 -16.44
N PRO A 119 -12.29 -22.83 -16.67
CA PRO A 119 -12.95 -24.13 -16.48
C PRO A 119 -14.17 -24.33 -17.43
N SER A 120 -14.73 -25.50 -17.71
CA SER A 120 -14.51 -26.92 -17.38
C SER A 120 -15.34 -27.74 -18.39
#